data_AF-A0A6B2UWF4-F1
#
_entry.id   AF-A0A6B2UWF4-F1
#
_cell.length_a   1.000
_cell.length_b   1.000
_cell.length_c   1.000
_cell.angle_alpha   90.00
_cell.angle_beta   90.00
_cell.angle_gamma   90.00
#
_symmetry.space_group_name_H-M   'P 1'
#
loop_
_entity.id
_entity.type
_entity.pdbx_description
1 polymer ?
#
loop_
_entity_poly.entity_id
_entity_poly.type
_entity_poly.pdbx_seq_one_letter_code
_entity_poly.pdbx_strand_id
1 'polypeptide(L)'
;MSSRTEHSTSRDGTGSSGMPGAGAAPPGGGIDGRFDGHLDGLFTYCLSVLCAHEAAVGVVREVLELAARKQSRAPQDEADRQAWLYALARWVCLRRLTETRGRPEEGAREESAEGRERRRELARLAWPEAAGTSPEQREALELAVRHGLTPLQVASVIGLEASAARELLAAAACEVERTRVALGVAASGGCPVAARYAGDRRIPLGSALRGE
;
A
#
# COMPACT_ATOMS: atom_id res chain seq x y z
N MET A 1 -35.85 81.44 27.04
CA MET A 1 -36.84 80.66 26.27
C MET A 1 -36.22 79.27 26.11
N SER A 2 -36.34 78.41 27.11
CA SER A 2 -37.40 77.35 27.21
C SER A 2 -37.20 76.32 26.08
N SER A 3 -36.92 75.03 26.29
CA SER A 3 -37.17 74.17 27.44
C SER A 3 -36.25 72.94 27.48
N ARG A 4 -36.06 72.48 28.72
CA ARG A 4 -35.52 71.20 29.22
C ARG A 4 -36.46 70.03 28.90
N THR A 5 -35.95 68.83 28.61
CA THR A 5 -36.35 67.60 29.33
C THR A 5 -35.28 66.51 29.24
N GLU A 6 -34.88 66.06 30.41
CA GLU A 6 -34.05 64.90 30.72
C GLU A 6 -34.86 63.61 30.54
N HIS A 7 -34.19 62.47 30.31
CA HIS A 7 -34.54 61.21 30.97
C HIS A 7 -33.29 60.34 31.12
N SER A 8 -32.89 60.20 32.38
CA SER A 8 -31.89 59.26 32.88
C SER A 8 -32.65 58.21 33.67
N THR A 9 -32.46 56.92 33.39
CA THR A 9 -32.65 55.86 34.40
C THR A 9 -31.78 54.64 34.06
N SER A 10 -30.73 54.52 34.87
CA SER A 10 -30.00 53.29 35.19
C SER A 10 -30.91 52.25 35.86
N ARG A 11 -30.63 50.95 35.67
CA ARG A 11 -30.34 49.98 36.75
C ARG A 11 -30.10 48.56 36.23
N ASP A 12 -29.02 47.97 36.76
CA ASP A 12 -28.87 46.64 37.39
C ASP A 12 -29.74 45.49 36.82
N GLY A 13 -29.22 44.37 36.32
CA GLY A 13 -28.13 43.55 36.83
C GLY A 13 -28.75 42.29 37.46
N THR A 14 -28.55 41.11 36.88
CA THR A 14 -28.42 39.79 37.55
C THR A 14 -28.18 38.72 36.50
N GLY A 15 -27.16 37.88 36.72
CA GLY A 15 -26.71 36.87 35.77
C GLY A 15 -27.56 35.61 35.71
N SER A 16 -27.26 34.78 34.71
CA SER A 16 -27.44 33.33 34.79
C SER A 16 -26.48 32.65 33.81
N SER A 17 -25.55 31.92 34.41
CA SER A 17 -24.80 30.77 33.92
C SER A 17 -25.36 30.07 32.68
N GLY A 18 -24.50 29.91 31.67
CA GLY A 18 -24.79 29.07 30.51
C GLY A 18 -23.60 28.97 29.56
N MET A 19 -22.56 28.24 29.96
CA MET A 19 -21.67 27.55 29.01
C MET A 19 -21.70 26.06 29.39
N PRO A 20 -21.59 25.11 28.45
CA PRO A 20 -20.80 25.25 27.22
C PRO A 20 -21.44 24.62 25.97
N GLY A 21 -21.47 25.38 24.87
CA GLY A 21 -21.61 24.83 23.52
C GLY A 21 -20.25 24.53 22.91
N ALA A 22 -19.37 23.80 23.61
CA ALA A 22 -18.27 23.13 22.94
C ALA A 22 -18.92 22.06 22.07
N GLY A 23 -19.17 22.38 20.79
CA GLY A 23 -19.43 21.37 19.78
C GLY A 23 -18.23 20.44 19.80
N ALA A 24 -18.37 19.31 20.49
CA ALA A 24 -17.42 18.23 20.43
C ALA A 24 -17.32 17.87 18.95
N ALA A 25 -16.22 18.27 18.32
CA ALA A 25 -15.78 17.60 17.12
C ALA A 25 -15.84 16.09 17.44
N PRO A 26 -16.44 15.26 16.56
CA PRO A 26 -16.45 13.84 16.82
C PRO A 26 -15.01 13.40 17.10
N PRO A 27 -14.75 12.46 18.03
CA PRO A 27 -13.46 11.80 18.11
C PRO A 27 -13.30 10.85 16.91
N GLY A 28 -13.46 11.38 15.69
CA GLY A 28 -12.81 10.84 14.53
C GLY A 28 -11.37 11.24 14.70
N GLY A 29 -10.53 10.28 15.08
CA GLY A 29 -9.09 10.38 14.90
C GLY A 29 -8.83 10.66 13.42
N GLY A 30 -8.88 11.94 13.06
CA GLY A 30 -8.55 12.40 11.72
C GLY A 30 -7.14 11.92 11.44
N ILE A 31 -6.97 11.27 10.29
CA ILE A 31 -5.64 10.91 9.84
C ILE A 31 -4.87 12.23 9.77
N ASP A 32 -3.74 12.30 10.47
CA ASP A 32 -2.91 13.50 10.49
C ASP A 32 -2.62 13.89 9.04
N GLY A 33 -3.01 15.10 8.62
CA GLY A 33 -2.96 15.54 7.22
C GLY A 33 -1.57 15.47 6.59
N ARG A 34 -0.54 15.31 7.43
CA ARG A 34 0.85 15.03 7.03
C ARG A 34 1.05 13.66 6.37
N PHE A 35 0.18 12.69 6.61
CA PHE A 35 0.26 11.35 6.01
C PHE A 35 -0.67 11.16 4.82
N ASP A 36 -1.59 12.10 4.59
CA ASP A 36 -2.67 11.96 3.61
C ASP A 36 -2.16 11.67 2.20
N GLY A 37 -1.10 12.37 1.78
CA GLY A 37 -0.44 12.16 0.48
C GLY A 37 0.22 10.78 0.30
N HIS A 38 0.45 10.03 1.39
CA HIS A 38 1.10 8.73 1.36
C HIS A 38 0.13 7.55 1.51
N LEU A 39 -1.14 7.80 1.86
CA LEU A 39 -2.07 6.74 2.25
C LEU A 39 -2.35 5.74 1.12
N ASP A 40 -2.61 6.24 -0.08
CA ASP A 40 -2.89 5.38 -1.23
C ASP A 40 -1.67 4.53 -1.60
N GLY A 41 -0.48 5.14 -1.59
CA GLY A 41 0.79 4.44 -1.82
C GLY A 41 1.08 3.37 -0.77
N LEU A 42 0.92 3.69 0.51
CA LEU A 42 1.14 2.74 1.61
C LEU A 42 0.13 1.59 1.58
N PHE A 43 -1.14 1.90 1.30
CA PHE A 43 -2.17 0.88 1.17
C PHE A 43 -1.88 -0.07 0.01
N THR A 44 -1.59 0.47 -1.17
CA THR A 44 -1.31 -0.34 -2.37
C THR A 44 -0.06 -1.20 -2.20
N TYR A 45 0.97 -0.68 -1.53
CA TYR A 45 2.15 -1.46 -1.16
C TYR A 45 1.84 -2.57 -0.14
N CYS A 46 1.10 -2.27 0.92
CA CYS A 46 0.72 -3.31 1.90
C CYS A 46 -0.14 -4.40 1.24
N LEU A 47 -1.00 -4.01 0.29
CA LEU A 47 -1.83 -4.94 -0.47
C LEU A 47 -0.99 -5.86 -1.37
N SER A 48 0.07 -5.36 -1.98
CA SER A 48 0.95 -6.20 -2.82
C SER A 48 1.68 -7.26 -2.00
N VAL A 49 2.18 -6.87 -0.81
CA VAL A 49 2.94 -7.76 0.07
C VAL A 49 2.06 -8.80 0.74
N LEU A 50 0.86 -8.42 1.21
CA LEU A 50 -0.03 -9.30 1.98
C LEU A 50 -1.08 -10.01 1.14
N CYS A 51 -1.40 -9.50 -0.06
CA CYS A 51 -2.46 -10.00 -0.94
C CYS A 51 -3.86 -10.12 -0.29
N ALA A 52 -4.10 -9.40 0.81
CA ALA A 52 -5.36 -9.42 1.56
C ALA A 52 -5.76 -7.99 1.94
N HIS A 53 -6.93 -7.54 1.46
CA HIS A 53 -7.41 -6.17 1.63
C HIS A 53 -7.53 -5.78 3.12
N GLU A 54 -8.26 -6.56 3.90
CA GLU A 54 -8.46 -6.29 5.34
C GLU A 54 -7.14 -6.29 6.12
N ALA A 55 -6.23 -7.20 5.77
CA ALA A 55 -4.90 -7.23 6.38
C ALA A 55 -4.11 -5.95 6.06
N ALA A 56 -4.17 -5.49 4.81
CA ALA A 56 -3.51 -4.26 4.36
C ALA A 56 -4.08 -3.02 5.06
N VAL A 57 -5.41 -2.89 5.17
CA VAL A 57 -6.06 -1.81 5.94
C VAL A 57 -5.56 -1.82 7.39
N GLY A 58 -5.54 -3.00 8.02
CA GLY A 58 -5.03 -3.15 9.38
C GLY A 58 -3.54 -2.79 9.52
N VAL A 59 -2.71 -3.06 8.51
CA VAL A 59 -1.30 -2.66 8.53
C VAL A 59 -1.15 -1.16 8.41
N VAL A 60 -1.85 -0.51 7.46
CA VAL A 60 -1.76 0.94 7.28
C VAL A 60 -2.13 1.67 8.57
N ARG A 61 -3.21 1.25 9.24
CA ARG A 61 -3.59 1.82 10.55
C ARG A 61 -2.46 1.68 11.58
N GLU A 62 -1.88 0.50 11.68
CA GLU A 62 -0.79 0.25 12.64
C GLU A 62 0.48 1.07 12.31
N VAL A 63 0.82 1.23 11.03
CA VAL A 63 1.93 2.07 10.58
C VAL A 63 1.72 3.51 11.01
N LEU A 64 0.52 4.06 10.82
CA LEU A 64 0.20 5.43 11.21
C LEU A 64 0.28 5.63 12.73
N GLU A 65 -0.19 4.66 13.51
CA GLU A 65 -0.04 4.68 14.96
C GLU A 65 1.44 4.63 15.39
N LEU A 66 2.25 3.79 14.73
CA LEU A 66 3.69 3.71 14.99
C LEU A 66 4.41 5.00 14.59
N ALA A 67 4.04 5.59 13.46
CA ALA A 67 4.60 6.85 12.98
C ALA A 67 4.29 7.98 13.95
N ALA A 68 3.02 8.12 14.38
CA ALA A 68 2.61 9.10 15.37
C ALA A 68 3.38 8.96 16.70
N ARG A 69 3.56 7.72 17.19
CA ARG A 69 4.36 7.43 18.40
C ARG A 69 5.84 7.81 18.25
N LYS A 70 6.38 7.75 17.04
CA LYS A 70 7.79 8.00 16.73
C LYS A 70 8.03 9.37 16.09
N GLN A 71 7.05 10.28 16.14
CA GLN A 71 7.09 11.55 15.42
C GLN A 71 8.34 12.39 15.73
N SER A 72 8.84 12.37 16.97
CA SER A 72 10.06 13.09 17.36
C SER A 72 11.34 12.55 16.71
N ARG A 73 11.30 11.33 16.16
CA ARG A 73 12.39 10.68 15.44
C ARG A 73 12.16 10.63 13.92
N ALA A 74 11.05 11.19 13.43
CA ALA A 74 10.74 11.17 12.01
C ALA A 74 11.70 12.08 11.24
N PRO A 75 12.16 11.66 10.04
CA PRO A 75 12.93 12.53 9.17
C PRO A 75 12.17 13.83 8.83
N GLN A 76 12.92 14.93 8.76
CA GLN A 76 12.38 16.25 8.45
C GLN A 76 12.17 16.43 6.95
N ASP A 77 13.12 15.93 6.15
CA ASP A 77 12.99 15.88 4.69
C ASP A 77 11.84 14.97 4.27
N GLU A 78 11.08 15.40 3.27
CA GLU A 78 9.87 14.68 2.83
C GLU A 78 10.21 13.38 2.12
N ALA A 79 11.29 13.33 1.33
CA ALA A 79 11.71 12.12 0.64
C ALA A 79 12.22 11.06 1.64
N ASP A 80 12.99 11.49 2.64
CA ASP A 80 13.42 10.59 3.71
C ASP A 80 12.24 10.12 4.58
N ARG A 81 11.25 10.99 4.82
CA ARG A 81 10.04 10.64 5.55
C ARG A 81 9.20 9.62 4.78
N GLN A 82 9.06 9.78 3.46
CA GLN A 82 8.40 8.79 2.61
C GLN A 82 9.10 7.43 2.73
N ALA A 83 10.42 7.37 2.55
CA ALA A 83 11.18 6.12 2.69
C ALA A 83 11.02 5.49 4.08
N TRP A 84 11.02 6.30 5.13
CA TRP A 84 10.81 5.85 6.50
C TRP A 84 9.42 5.23 6.73
N LEU A 85 8.36 5.81 6.15
CA LEU A 85 7.00 5.25 6.22
C LEU A 85 6.89 3.91 5.49
N TYR A 86 7.50 3.77 4.31
CA TYR A 86 7.55 2.49 3.59
C TYR A 86 8.38 1.44 4.34
N ALA A 87 9.47 1.84 5.00
CA ALA A 87 10.26 0.94 5.85
C ALA A 87 9.45 0.42 7.05
N LEU A 88 8.65 1.28 7.70
CA LEU A 88 7.72 0.87 8.74
C LEU A 88 6.66 -0.09 8.20
N ALA A 89 6.04 0.23 7.06
CA ALA A 89 5.05 -0.63 6.42
C ALA A 89 5.62 -2.01 6.08
N ARG A 90 6.82 -2.06 5.52
CA ARG A 90 7.54 -3.31 5.23
C ARG A 90 7.74 -4.14 6.50
N TRP A 91 8.25 -3.52 7.56
CA TRP A 91 8.47 -4.19 8.84
C TRP A 91 7.18 -4.78 9.41
N VAL A 92 6.08 -4.02 9.44
CA VAL A 92 4.78 -4.50 9.93
C VAL A 92 4.27 -5.66 9.05
N CYS A 93 4.36 -5.56 7.72
CA CYS A 93 3.94 -6.61 6.80
C CYS A 93 4.73 -7.91 7.05
N LEU A 94 6.05 -7.83 7.09
CA LEU A 94 6.91 -9.00 7.29
C LEU A 94 6.67 -9.66 8.65
N ARG A 95 6.51 -8.87 9.70
CA ARG A 95 6.16 -9.39 11.03
C ARG A 95 4.83 -10.14 11.01
N ARG A 96 3.78 -9.60 10.38
CA ARG A 96 2.47 -10.29 10.25
C ARG A 96 2.57 -11.58 9.42
N LEU A 97 3.38 -11.58 8.36
CA LEU A 97 3.63 -12.80 7.58
C LEU A 97 4.34 -13.86 8.43
N THR A 98 5.28 -13.48 9.29
CA THR A 98 5.93 -14.43 10.22
C THR A 98 4.98 -14.95 11.31
N GLU A 99 4.14 -14.08 11.88
CA GLU A 99 3.13 -14.47 12.89
C GLU A 99 2.12 -15.46 12.31
N THR A 100 1.69 -15.25 11.07
CA THR A 100 0.74 -16.14 10.40
C THR A 100 1.37 -17.52 10.12
N ARG A 101 2.66 -17.57 9.74
CA ARG A 101 3.40 -18.82 9.52
C ARG A 101 3.73 -19.59 10.80
N GLY A 102 3.81 -18.91 11.95
CA GLY A 102 4.17 -19.50 13.24
C GLY A 102 2.99 -20.13 14.00
N ARG A 103 1.76 -20.02 13.49
CA ARG A 103 0.59 -20.66 14.09
C ARG A 103 0.53 -22.12 13.63
N PRO A 104 0.67 -23.11 14.53
CA PRO A 104 0.50 -24.51 14.16
C PRO A 104 -0.91 -24.70 13.59
N GLU A 105 -0.95 -25.31 12.41
CA GLU A 105 -2.11 -25.49 11.56
C GLU A 105 -3.16 -26.39 12.24
N GLU A 106 -4.02 -25.83 13.10
CA GLU A 106 -5.26 -26.52 13.55
C GLU A 106 -6.40 -26.42 12.53
N GLY A 107 -6.02 -26.14 11.30
CA GLY A 107 -6.88 -26.23 10.15
C GLY A 107 -6.04 -25.97 8.94
N ALA A 108 -5.79 -27.02 8.15
CA ALA A 108 -5.95 -26.90 6.72
C ALA A 108 -7.36 -26.33 6.46
N ARG A 109 -7.54 -25.02 6.68
CA ARG A 109 -8.62 -24.28 6.08
C ARG A 109 -8.30 -24.43 4.62
N GLU A 110 -9.04 -25.33 3.98
CA GLU A 110 -9.29 -25.31 2.56
C GLU A 110 -9.16 -23.85 2.12
N GLU A 111 -8.15 -23.57 1.30
CA GLU A 111 -7.99 -22.23 0.76
C GLU A 111 -9.37 -21.80 0.28
N SER A 112 -9.99 -20.80 0.93
CA SER A 112 -11.42 -20.50 0.71
C SER A 112 -11.67 -20.44 -0.79
N ALA A 113 -12.84 -20.86 -1.27
CA ALA A 113 -13.16 -20.75 -2.70
C ALA A 113 -12.83 -19.36 -3.25
N GLU A 114 -13.06 -18.34 -2.41
CA GLU A 114 -12.69 -16.94 -2.62
C GLU A 114 -11.17 -16.69 -2.62
N GLY A 115 -10.39 -17.35 -1.76
CA GLY A 115 -8.92 -17.32 -1.78
C GLY A 115 -8.31 -17.95 -3.03
N ARG A 116 -8.87 -19.09 -3.50
CA ARG A 116 -8.49 -19.73 -4.76
C ARG A 116 -8.86 -18.88 -5.97
N GLU A 117 -10.06 -18.31 -5.97
CA GLU A 117 -10.54 -17.40 -7.02
C GLU A 117 -9.69 -16.14 -7.10
N ARG A 118 -9.39 -15.53 -5.94
CA ARG A 118 -8.52 -14.36 -5.85
C ARG A 118 -7.08 -14.68 -6.26
N ARG A 119 -6.54 -15.85 -5.90
CA ARG A 119 -5.23 -16.31 -6.41
C ARG A 119 -5.25 -16.48 -7.93
N ARG A 120 -6.33 -17.03 -8.50
CA ARG A 120 -6.51 -17.16 -9.96
C ARG A 120 -6.70 -15.80 -10.64
N GLU A 121 -7.37 -14.85 -10.01
CA GLU A 121 -7.52 -13.47 -10.47
C GLU A 121 -6.18 -12.71 -10.43
N LEU A 122 -5.40 -12.86 -9.37
CA LEU A 122 -4.05 -12.31 -9.27
C LEU A 122 -3.08 -12.97 -10.26
N ALA A 123 -3.17 -14.29 -10.48
CA ALA A 123 -2.43 -14.98 -11.53
C ALA A 123 -2.84 -14.50 -12.94
N ARG A 124 -4.07 -14.00 -13.09
CA ARG A 124 -4.54 -13.32 -14.30
C ARG A 124 -3.98 -11.89 -14.44
N LEU A 125 -3.45 -11.30 -13.37
CA LEU A 125 -2.67 -10.07 -13.42
C LEU A 125 -1.16 -10.35 -13.43
N ALA A 126 -0.75 -11.62 -13.64
CA ALA A 126 0.66 -11.98 -13.63
C ALA A 126 1.41 -11.15 -14.66
N TRP A 127 2.56 -10.63 -14.22
CA TRP A 127 3.54 -9.95 -15.04
C TRP A 127 4.55 -10.99 -15.52
N PRO A 128 4.34 -11.59 -16.72
CA PRO A 128 5.09 -12.76 -17.17
C PRO A 128 6.57 -12.43 -17.39
N GLU A 129 6.88 -11.19 -17.77
CA GLU A 129 8.26 -10.71 -17.90
C GLU A 129 9.00 -10.69 -16.56
N ALA A 130 8.30 -10.60 -15.43
CA ALA A 130 8.93 -10.70 -14.11
C ALA A 130 9.05 -12.14 -13.60
N ALA A 131 8.73 -13.17 -14.39
CA ALA A 131 8.81 -14.56 -13.93
C ALA A 131 10.22 -14.97 -13.45
N GLY A 132 11.28 -14.38 -14.03
CA GLY A 132 12.67 -14.63 -13.62
C GLY A 132 13.13 -13.90 -12.36
N THR A 133 12.34 -12.95 -11.84
CA THR A 133 12.75 -12.14 -10.69
C THR A 133 12.66 -12.91 -9.37
N SER A 134 13.51 -12.59 -8.39
CA SER A 134 13.35 -13.03 -7.00
C SER A 134 12.25 -12.23 -6.29
N PRO A 135 11.71 -12.71 -5.15
CA PRO A 135 10.75 -11.91 -4.35
C PRO A 135 11.30 -10.54 -3.96
N GLU A 136 12.57 -10.47 -3.56
CA GLU A 136 13.23 -9.22 -3.16
C GLU A 136 13.44 -8.28 -4.35
N GLN A 137 13.79 -8.81 -5.53
CA GLN A 137 13.85 -8.04 -6.78
C GLN A 137 12.47 -7.49 -7.18
N ARG A 138 11.39 -8.27 -7.02
CA ARG A 138 10.02 -7.79 -7.26
C ARG A 138 9.64 -6.65 -6.33
N GLU A 139 9.94 -6.80 -5.04
CA GLU A 139 9.68 -5.76 -4.04
C GLU A 139 10.45 -4.47 -4.39
N ALA A 140 11.73 -4.58 -4.75
CA ALA A 140 12.54 -3.43 -5.17
C ALA A 140 11.97 -2.73 -6.42
N LEU A 141 11.57 -3.50 -7.43
CA LEU A 141 10.94 -2.96 -8.66
C LEU A 141 9.60 -2.30 -8.36
N GLU A 142 8.77 -2.90 -7.50
CA GLU A 142 7.50 -2.30 -7.09
C GLU A 142 7.72 -0.94 -6.40
N LEU A 143 8.61 -0.88 -5.42
CA LEU A 143 8.94 0.36 -4.72
C LEU A 143 9.43 1.44 -5.69
N ALA A 144 10.33 1.08 -6.61
CA ALA A 144 10.90 2.04 -7.56
C ALA A 144 9.90 2.50 -8.63
N VAL A 145 9.16 1.57 -9.24
CA VAL A 145 8.35 1.83 -10.43
C VAL A 145 6.93 2.27 -10.06
N ARG A 146 6.28 1.55 -9.14
CA ARG A 146 4.88 1.81 -8.79
C ARG A 146 4.74 2.89 -7.73
N HIS A 147 5.68 2.92 -6.78
CA HIS A 147 5.66 3.89 -5.68
C HIS A 147 6.62 5.07 -5.88
N GLY A 148 7.41 5.05 -6.96
CA GLY A 148 8.27 6.18 -7.36
C GLY A 148 9.44 6.45 -6.42
N LEU A 149 9.85 5.48 -5.60
CA LEU A 149 11.00 5.65 -4.72
C LEU A 149 12.29 5.67 -5.53
N THR A 150 13.18 6.60 -5.19
CA THR A 150 14.54 6.63 -5.73
C THR A 150 15.34 5.41 -5.25
N PRO A 151 16.44 5.02 -5.94
CA PRO A 151 17.28 3.91 -5.51
C PRO A 151 17.80 4.04 -4.07
N LEU A 152 18.06 5.26 -3.60
CA LEU A 152 18.45 5.52 -2.21
C LEU A 152 17.32 5.24 -1.23
N GLN A 153 16.11 5.70 -1.54
CA GLN A 153 14.94 5.43 -0.71
C GLN A 153 14.61 3.92 -0.69
N VAL A 154 14.73 3.22 -1.83
CA VAL A 154 14.61 1.75 -1.89
C VAL A 154 15.64 1.08 -0.98
N ALA A 155 16.89 1.55 -0.98
CA ALA A 155 17.94 1.05 -0.09
C ALA A 155 17.52 1.18 1.39
N SER A 156 17.01 2.35 1.79
CA SER A 156 16.53 2.61 3.15
C SER A 156 15.34 1.72 3.54
N VAL A 157 14.43 1.42 2.61
CA VAL A 157 13.26 0.56 2.87
C VAL A 157 13.64 -0.90 3.02
N ILE A 158 14.49 -1.42 2.12
CA ILE A 158 14.91 -2.82 2.13
C ILE A 158 15.91 -3.09 3.27
N GLY A 159 16.70 -2.08 3.65
CA GLY A 159 17.77 -2.20 4.65
C GLY A 159 19.11 -2.56 4.02
N LEU A 160 19.39 -2.03 2.82
CA LEU A 160 20.61 -2.27 2.07
C LEU A 160 21.45 -1.00 1.98
N GLU A 161 22.73 -1.18 1.65
CA GLU A 161 23.61 -0.09 1.22
C GLU A 161 23.19 0.44 -0.16
N ALA A 162 23.47 1.72 -0.41
CA ALA A 162 23.07 2.41 -1.65
C ALA A 162 23.63 1.78 -2.94
N SER A 163 24.83 1.18 -2.89
CA SER A 163 25.40 0.43 -4.01
C SER A 163 24.66 -0.89 -4.23
N ALA A 164 24.44 -1.66 -3.17
CA ALA A 164 23.74 -2.94 -3.23
C ALA A 164 22.30 -2.79 -3.74
N ALA A 165 21.58 -1.74 -3.33
CA ALA A 165 20.24 -1.47 -3.83
C ALA A 165 20.22 -1.12 -5.34
N ARG A 166 21.22 -0.36 -5.83
CA ARG A 166 21.37 -0.07 -7.26
C ARG A 166 21.67 -1.34 -8.06
N GLU A 167 22.55 -2.20 -7.53
CA GLU A 167 22.86 -3.50 -8.14
C GLU A 167 21.63 -4.42 -8.18
N LEU A 168 20.86 -4.46 -7.09
CA LEU A 168 19.61 -5.22 -7.01
C LEU A 168 18.59 -4.75 -8.07
N LEU A 169 18.38 -3.43 -8.19
CA LEU A 169 17.47 -2.85 -9.19
C LEU A 169 17.97 -3.11 -10.61
N ALA A 170 19.27 -2.98 -10.87
CA ALA A 170 19.85 -3.28 -12.18
C ALA A 170 19.71 -4.77 -12.53
N ALA A 171 20.00 -5.67 -11.60
CA ALA A 171 19.82 -7.11 -11.78
C ALA A 171 18.34 -7.45 -12.04
N ALA A 172 17.42 -6.85 -11.30
CA ALA A 172 15.98 -7.04 -11.49
C ALA A 172 15.52 -6.57 -12.89
N ALA A 173 15.99 -5.41 -13.36
CA ALA A 173 15.71 -4.92 -14.70
C ALA A 173 16.27 -5.85 -15.78
N CYS A 174 17.49 -6.37 -15.60
CA CYS A 174 18.08 -7.36 -16.49
C CYS A 174 17.27 -8.68 -16.53
N GLU A 175 16.75 -9.16 -15.40
CA GLU A 175 15.88 -10.34 -15.35
C GLU A 175 14.58 -10.14 -16.14
N VAL A 176 13.97 -8.95 -16.00
CA VAL A 176 12.76 -8.58 -16.73
C VAL A 176 13.02 -8.56 -18.23
N GLU A 177 14.11 -7.91 -18.66
CA GLU A 177 14.46 -7.83 -20.08
C GLU A 177 14.82 -9.20 -20.68
N ARG A 178 15.57 -10.03 -19.94
CA ARG A 178 15.90 -11.39 -20.38
C ARG A 178 14.63 -12.22 -20.61
N THR A 179 13.68 -12.14 -19.68
CA THR A 179 12.42 -12.87 -19.79
C THR A 179 11.56 -12.31 -20.93
N ARG A 180 11.52 -10.99 -21.10
CA ARG A 180 10.83 -10.32 -22.22
C ARG A 180 11.37 -10.80 -23.58
N VAL A 181 12.70 -10.85 -23.74
CA VAL A 181 13.34 -11.37 -24.95
C VAL A 181 12.98 -12.84 -25.18
N ALA A 182 13.06 -13.69 -24.14
CA ALA A 182 12.71 -15.10 -24.24
C ALA A 182 11.25 -15.31 -24.66
N LEU A 183 10.32 -14.53 -24.10
CA LEU A 183 8.90 -14.55 -24.47
C LEU A 183 8.71 -14.07 -25.93
N GLY A 184 9.40 -13.02 -26.34
CA GLY A 184 9.36 -12.51 -27.72
C GLY A 184 9.85 -13.55 -28.75
N VAL A 185 10.96 -14.23 -28.47
CA VAL A 185 11.48 -15.31 -29.32
C VAL A 185 10.50 -16.47 -29.39
N ALA A 186 9.97 -16.91 -28.25
CA ALA A 186 9.12 -18.08 -28.20
C ALA A 186 7.71 -17.82 -28.79
N ALA A 187 7.21 -16.58 -28.72
CA ALA A 187 6.04 -16.14 -29.47
C ALA A 187 6.31 -16.14 -30.99
N SER A 188 7.48 -15.66 -31.43
CA SER A 188 7.88 -15.64 -32.84
C SER A 188 8.11 -17.05 -33.42
N GLY A 189 8.58 -17.98 -32.59
CA GLY A 189 8.79 -19.39 -32.95
C GLY A 189 7.54 -20.26 -32.90
N GLY A 190 6.36 -19.70 -32.62
CA GLY A 190 5.08 -20.43 -32.59
C GLY A 190 4.95 -21.43 -31.43
N CYS A 191 5.71 -21.27 -30.33
CA CYS A 191 5.62 -22.15 -29.17
C CYS A 191 4.31 -21.90 -28.41
N PRO A 192 3.38 -22.88 -28.33
CA PRO A 192 2.08 -22.67 -27.69
C PRO A 192 2.18 -22.37 -26.19
N VAL A 193 3.25 -22.83 -25.54
CA VAL A 193 3.50 -22.58 -24.11
C VAL A 193 3.92 -21.13 -23.88
N ALA A 194 4.78 -20.55 -24.72
CA ALA A 194 5.17 -19.16 -24.60
C ALA A 194 4.09 -18.18 -25.05
N ALA A 195 3.27 -18.55 -26.03
CA ALA A 195 2.07 -17.78 -26.40
C ALA A 195 1.12 -17.58 -25.20
N ARG A 196 1.04 -18.56 -24.29
CA ARG A 196 0.26 -18.46 -23.03
C ARG A 196 0.86 -17.46 -22.04
N TYR A 197 2.17 -17.24 -22.07
CA TYR A 197 2.85 -16.25 -21.22
C TYR A 197 2.91 -14.86 -21.88
N ALA A 198 2.97 -14.76 -23.21
CA ALA A 198 3.04 -13.48 -23.96
C ALA A 198 1.69 -12.74 -24.10
N GLY A 199 0.66 -13.17 -23.37
CA GLY A 199 -0.62 -12.47 -23.32
C GLY A 199 -1.68 -12.90 -24.36
N ASP A 200 -1.46 -13.97 -25.14
CA ASP A 200 -2.52 -14.49 -26.02
C ASP A 200 -3.55 -15.29 -25.20
N ARG A 201 -4.45 -14.54 -24.58
CA ARG A 201 -5.65 -15.02 -23.89
C ARG A 201 -6.73 -15.46 -24.86
N ARG A 202 -6.40 -16.27 -25.85
CA ARG A 202 -7.43 -17.07 -26.51
C ARG A 202 -7.68 -18.29 -25.65
N ILE A 203 -8.65 -18.15 -24.75
CA ILE A 203 -9.34 -19.30 -24.16
C ILE A 203 -9.93 -20.06 -25.35
N PRO A 204 -9.45 -21.27 -25.72
CA PRO A 204 -10.28 -22.16 -26.48
C PRO A 204 -11.27 -22.71 -25.44
N LEU A 205 -12.45 -22.13 -25.37
CA LEU A 205 -13.58 -22.84 -24.79
C LEU A 205 -13.64 -24.14 -25.60
N GLY A 206 -13.34 -25.25 -24.93
CA GLY A 206 -13.30 -26.56 -25.56
C GLY A 206 -14.63 -26.80 -26.28
N SER A 207 -14.56 -27.44 -27.45
CA SER A 207 -15.72 -27.85 -28.24
C SER A 207 -16.72 -28.75 -27.48
N ALA A 208 -16.40 -29.16 -26.26
CA ALA A 208 -17.25 -29.95 -25.37
C ALA A 208 -18.50 -29.22 -24.82
N LEU A 209 -18.71 -27.94 -25.12
CA LEU A 209 -19.94 -27.20 -24.75
C LEU A 209 -20.81 -26.80 -25.95
N ARG A 210 -20.58 -27.34 -27.15
CA ARG A 210 -21.49 -27.18 -28.28
C ARG A 210 -22.34 -28.45 -28.40
N GLY A 211 -23.41 -28.52 -27.59
CA GLY A 211 -24.57 -29.31 -27.98
C GLY A 211 -25.21 -28.62 -29.19
N GLU A 212 -25.28 -29.32 -30.31
CA GLU A 212 -26.47 -30.00 -30.86
C GLU A 212 -26.00 -30.97 -31.96
#